data_AF-A0A5N3WNV2-F1
#
_entry.id   AF-A0A5N3WNV2-F1
#
_cell.length_a   1.000
_cell.length_b   1.000
_cell.length_c   1.000
_cell.angle_alpha   90.00
_cell.angle_beta   90.00
_cell.angle_gamma   90.00
#
_symmetry.space_group_name_H-M   'P 1'
#
loop_
_entity.id
_entity.type
_entity.pdbx_description
1 polymer ?
#
loop_
_entity_poly.entity_id
_entity_poly.type
_entity_poly.pdbx_seq_one_letter_code
_entity_poly.pdbx_strand_id
1 'polypeptide(L)'
;MTARLLGTLLTVLFLGLFGILEATKISCRNEDGEAVDWFTFYKLPKRQDEASRETGLEYLYLDSTTRSWSRSKQLMNATKSVLGRTLQQLYEASASENNSTAYLIYNDGVPKSVNYNRKYGHSKVPEEGYDYPPTGRRNGQAGICITFKYNQYEAIDSQLLVYNPNIYSCSIPVTFHMELIHMPQLCAGSSSSEIPGRHLTTLQSAQGQKFLHFAKSDSFLDDIFAAWIAQQLKTHLLTETWQRKRQELPSNCSLPHHVYNIKAIKISRHSYFSSYQDHAKWCISHKGTKNHWTCIGDLNRSPYQAFRSGGFICTQNQQIYRAFQGLVLYYENCN
;
A
#
# COMPACT_ATOMS: atom_id res chain seq x y z
N MET A 1 48.66 -56.68 -42.51
CA MET A 1 48.07 -55.32 -42.50
C MET A 1 47.07 -55.26 -41.37
N THR A 2 47.43 -54.55 -40.31
CA THR A 2 46.67 -54.38 -39.07
C THR A 2 45.94 -53.04 -39.06
N ALA A 3 44.84 -53.00 -38.30
CA ALA A 3 44.19 -51.82 -37.70
C ALA A 3 43.38 -50.89 -38.63
N ARG A 4 42.23 -50.32 -38.25
CA ARG A 4 41.48 -50.22 -36.98
C ARG A 4 40.06 -49.72 -37.32
N LEU A 5 39.03 -50.25 -36.63
CA LEU A 5 37.69 -49.64 -36.62
C LEU A 5 37.73 -48.34 -35.80
N LEU A 6 37.28 -47.23 -36.38
CA LEU A 6 36.94 -46.01 -35.63
C LEU A 6 35.53 -46.17 -35.05
N GLY A 7 35.46 -46.43 -33.74
CA GLY A 7 34.24 -46.22 -32.97
C GLY A 7 34.15 -44.75 -32.57
N THR A 8 33.18 -44.02 -33.11
CA THR A 8 32.81 -42.68 -32.64
C THR A 8 32.13 -42.77 -31.29
N LEU A 9 32.81 -42.28 -30.24
CA LEU A 9 32.25 -42.09 -28.91
C LEU A 9 31.30 -40.88 -28.96
N LEU A 10 29.99 -41.12 -28.84
CA LEU A 10 29.00 -40.05 -28.66
C LEU A 10 29.00 -39.66 -27.17
N THR A 11 29.76 -38.63 -26.81
CA THR A 11 29.70 -38.03 -25.47
C THR A 11 28.43 -37.17 -25.36
N VAL A 12 27.37 -37.76 -24.80
CA VAL A 12 26.18 -37.00 -24.39
C VAL A 12 26.56 -36.22 -23.13
N LEU A 13 26.86 -34.94 -23.30
CA LEU A 13 27.08 -34.00 -22.21
C LEU A 13 25.71 -33.66 -21.59
N PHE A 14 25.29 -34.41 -20.56
CA PHE A 14 24.19 -33.98 -19.70
C PHE A 14 24.69 -32.78 -18.87
N LEU A 15 24.49 -31.57 -19.40
CA LEU A 15 24.49 -30.35 -18.60
C LEU A 15 23.26 -30.44 -17.69
N GLY A 16 23.45 -31.04 -16.51
CA GLY A 16 22.53 -30.90 -15.41
C GLY A 16 22.42 -29.41 -15.09
N LEU A 17 21.38 -28.76 -15.60
CA LEU A 17 20.86 -27.56 -14.98
C LEU A 17 20.41 -27.97 -13.58
N PHE A 18 21.35 -27.92 -12.63
CA PHE A 18 20.99 -27.57 -11.27
C PHE A 18 20.45 -26.15 -11.37
N GLY A 19 19.15 -26.05 -11.68
CA GLY A 19 18.39 -24.85 -11.39
C GLY A 19 18.62 -24.61 -9.92
N ILE A 20 19.43 -23.61 -9.60
CA ILE A 20 19.38 -22.96 -8.30
C ILE A 20 17.89 -22.64 -8.16
N LEU A 21 17.20 -23.30 -7.24
CA LEU A 21 15.90 -22.83 -6.78
C LEU A 21 16.21 -21.46 -6.20
N GLU A 22 16.15 -20.44 -7.06
CA GLU A 22 16.24 -19.06 -6.65
C GLU A 22 15.10 -18.89 -5.66
N ALA A 23 15.43 -18.70 -4.38
CA ALA A 23 14.42 -18.45 -3.36
C ALA A 23 13.49 -17.38 -3.91
N THR A 24 12.21 -17.71 -4.08
CA THR A 24 11.27 -16.87 -4.80
C THR A 24 11.23 -15.51 -4.13
N LYS A 25 11.79 -14.50 -4.79
CA LYS A 25 11.90 -13.15 -4.25
C LYS A 25 10.50 -12.57 -4.07
N ILE A 26 10.14 -12.28 -2.82
CA ILE A 26 8.87 -11.61 -2.50
C ILE A 26 8.80 -10.29 -3.26
N SER A 27 7.72 -10.12 -4.01
CA SER A 27 7.49 -8.95 -4.87
C SER A 27 6.00 -8.73 -5.08
N CYS A 28 5.64 -7.52 -5.52
CA CYS A 28 4.29 -7.24 -5.97
C CYS A 28 3.96 -8.08 -7.21
N ARG A 29 2.77 -8.69 -7.24
CA ARG A 29 2.30 -9.51 -8.37
C ARG A 29 1.15 -8.82 -9.10
N ASN A 30 1.21 -8.77 -10.42
CA ASN A 30 0.15 -8.21 -11.25
C ASN A 30 -1.04 -9.18 -11.43
N GLU A 31 -2.04 -8.76 -12.20
CA GLU A 31 -3.26 -9.53 -12.50
C GLU A 31 -2.96 -10.91 -13.13
N ASP A 32 -1.87 -11.00 -13.91
CA ASP A 32 -1.41 -12.22 -14.58
C ASP A 32 -0.49 -13.08 -13.69
N GLY A 33 -0.02 -12.56 -12.55
CA GLY A 33 0.87 -13.23 -11.61
C GLY A 33 2.36 -12.97 -11.83
N GLU A 34 2.71 -12.05 -12.73
CA GLU A 34 4.08 -11.64 -12.98
C GLU A 34 4.56 -10.64 -11.93
N ALA A 35 5.86 -10.60 -11.67
CA ALA A 35 6.46 -9.64 -10.74
C ALA A 35 6.49 -8.23 -11.35
N VAL A 36 6.03 -7.24 -10.58
CA VAL A 36 6.04 -5.82 -10.97
C VAL A 36 6.72 -4.95 -9.91
N ASP A 37 7.23 -3.79 -10.34
CA ASP A 37 7.94 -2.89 -9.43
C ASP A 37 6.98 -2.25 -8.41
N TRP A 38 5.78 -1.91 -8.86
CA TRP A 38 4.69 -1.45 -8.01
C TRP A 38 3.35 -1.69 -8.71
N PHE A 39 2.29 -1.77 -7.92
CA PHE A 39 0.92 -1.59 -8.40
C PHE A 39 0.10 -0.79 -7.41
N THR A 40 -0.96 -0.15 -7.91
CA THR A 40 -2.00 0.47 -7.09
C THR A 40 -3.36 -0.05 -7.53
N PHE A 41 -4.28 -0.11 -6.57
CA PHE A 41 -5.65 -0.53 -6.83
C PHE A 41 -6.63 0.43 -6.18
N TYR A 42 -7.84 0.47 -6.73
CA TYR A 42 -8.98 1.19 -6.17
C TYR A 42 -10.19 0.27 -6.14
N LYS A 43 -10.47 -0.31 -4.97
CA LYS A 43 -11.67 -1.10 -4.74
C LYS A 43 -12.88 -0.19 -4.70
N LEU A 44 -13.93 -0.56 -5.42
CA LEU A 44 -15.15 0.20 -5.53
C LEU A 44 -16.08 -0.10 -4.33
N PRO A 45 -16.90 0.87 -3.89
CA PRO A 45 -17.90 0.64 -2.86
C PRO A 45 -19.01 -0.28 -3.36
N LYS A 46 -19.67 -0.98 -2.43
CA LYS A 46 -20.89 -1.71 -2.75
C LYS A 46 -22.00 -0.71 -3.07
N ARG A 47 -22.57 -0.80 -4.27
CA ARG A 47 -23.74 -0.01 -4.65
C ARG A 47 -25.00 -0.55 -3.97
N GLN A 48 -25.90 0.35 -3.59
CA GLN A 48 -27.16 0.00 -2.94
C GLN A 48 -28.28 -0.36 -3.93
N ASP A 49 -28.09 -0.05 -5.22
CA ASP A 49 -29.05 -0.37 -6.26
C ASP A 49 -29.02 -1.87 -6.57
N GLU A 50 -30.13 -2.56 -6.33
CA GLU A 50 -30.28 -4.00 -6.58
C GLU A 50 -30.09 -4.37 -8.06
N ALA A 51 -30.29 -3.43 -8.99
CA ALA A 51 -29.99 -3.64 -10.40
C ALA A 51 -28.47 -3.67 -10.69
N SER A 52 -27.68 -2.99 -9.86
CA SER A 52 -26.22 -3.02 -9.96
C SER A 52 -25.71 -4.28 -9.29
N ARG A 53 -25.28 -5.26 -10.10
CA ARG A 53 -24.66 -6.51 -9.63
C ARG A 53 -23.29 -6.31 -8.93
N GLU A 54 -22.99 -5.09 -8.46
CA GLU A 54 -21.72 -4.73 -7.85
C GLU A 54 -21.65 -5.18 -6.39
N THR A 55 -20.72 -6.08 -6.13
CA THR A 55 -20.55 -6.76 -4.85
C THR A 55 -19.77 -5.92 -3.83
N GLY A 56 -19.10 -4.86 -4.28
CA GLY A 56 -18.15 -4.07 -3.49
C GLY A 56 -16.77 -4.73 -3.39
N LEU A 57 -16.48 -5.68 -4.29
CA LEU A 57 -15.21 -6.38 -4.43
C LEU A 57 -14.53 -6.08 -5.77
N GLU A 58 -15.23 -5.41 -6.68
CA GLU A 58 -14.69 -4.95 -7.96
C GLU A 58 -13.65 -3.85 -7.71
N TYR A 59 -12.58 -3.83 -8.51
CA TYR A 59 -11.54 -2.84 -8.35
C TYR A 59 -10.94 -2.37 -9.67
N LEU A 60 -10.42 -1.15 -9.66
CA LEU A 60 -9.53 -0.61 -10.68
C LEU A 60 -8.10 -1.00 -10.34
N TYR A 61 -7.29 -1.23 -11.37
CA TYR A 61 -5.92 -1.68 -11.27
C TYR A 61 -4.99 -0.88 -12.20
N LEU A 62 -3.79 -0.56 -11.70
CA LEU A 62 -2.69 0.07 -12.43
C LEU A 62 -1.35 -0.42 -11.86
N ASP A 63 -0.38 -0.68 -12.72
CA ASP A 63 0.96 -1.11 -12.35
C ASP A 63 2.07 -0.39 -13.13
N SER A 64 3.32 -0.75 -12.82
CA SER A 64 4.50 -0.21 -13.48
C SER A 64 4.58 -0.47 -14.99
N THR A 65 3.77 -1.36 -15.55
CA THR A 65 3.78 -1.75 -16.97
C THR A 65 2.63 -1.14 -17.76
N THR A 66 1.60 -0.66 -17.08
CA THR A 66 0.36 -0.13 -17.66
C THR A 66 0.31 1.40 -17.59
N ARG A 67 -0.56 2.02 -18.41
CA ARG A 67 -0.61 3.49 -18.57
C ARG A 67 -1.80 4.18 -17.90
N SER A 68 -2.85 3.43 -17.59
CA SER A 68 -4.11 3.95 -17.06
C SER A 68 -4.83 2.87 -16.27
N TRP A 69 -5.82 3.28 -15.45
CA TRP A 69 -6.72 2.35 -14.80
C TRP A 69 -7.32 1.34 -15.78
N SER A 70 -7.30 0.08 -15.38
CA SER A 70 -8.07 -1.00 -15.98
C SER A 70 -9.03 -1.55 -14.92
N ARG A 71 -10.22 -2.00 -15.33
CA ARG A 71 -11.10 -2.73 -14.41
C ARG A 71 -10.60 -4.17 -14.34
N SER A 72 -10.32 -4.67 -13.14
CA SER A 72 -9.91 -6.05 -12.96
C SER A 72 -11.02 -7.03 -13.37
N LYS A 73 -10.61 -8.19 -13.89
CA LYS A 73 -11.49 -9.33 -14.15
C LYS A 73 -11.71 -10.19 -12.90
N GLN A 74 -10.89 -10.00 -11.88
CA GLN A 74 -10.96 -10.67 -10.59
C GLN A 74 -11.73 -9.83 -9.58
N LEU A 75 -12.23 -10.49 -8.54
CA LEU A 75 -12.76 -9.83 -7.35
C LEU A 75 -11.66 -9.76 -6.29
N MET A 76 -11.67 -8.70 -5.46
CA MET A 76 -10.63 -8.48 -4.47
C MET A 76 -10.41 -9.69 -3.56
N ASN A 77 -11.47 -10.40 -3.17
CA ASN A 77 -11.40 -11.58 -2.30
C ASN A 77 -10.89 -12.87 -2.98
N ALA A 78 -10.65 -12.87 -4.30
CA ALA A 78 -10.14 -14.03 -5.00
C ALA A 78 -8.64 -14.23 -4.69
N THR A 79 -8.19 -15.47 -4.55
CA THR A 79 -6.75 -15.79 -4.45
C THR A 79 -5.96 -15.37 -5.71
N LYS A 80 -6.64 -15.26 -6.84
CA LYS A 80 -6.11 -14.74 -8.11
C LYS A 80 -6.15 -13.22 -8.23
N SER A 81 -6.66 -12.48 -7.23
CA SER A 81 -6.57 -11.01 -7.20
C SER A 81 -5.12 -10.57 -6.97
N VAL A 82 -4.82 -9.30 -7.23
CA VAL A 82 -3.46 -8.76 -7.00
C VAL A 82 -3.03 -8.85 -5.55
N LEU A 83 -3.96 -8.70 -4.60
CA LEU A 83 -3.67 -8.90 -3.18
C LEU A 83 -3.47 -10.39 -2.87
N GLY A 84 -4.34 -11.26 -3.39
CA GLY A 84 -4.23 -12.70 -3.20
C GLY A 84 -2.90 -13.26 -3.71
N ARG A 85 -2.53 -12.94 -4.94
CA ARG A 85 -1.26 -13.38 -5.56
C ARG A 85 -0.04 -12.81 -4.84
N THR A 86 -0.09 -11.56 -4.42
CA THR A 86 1.04 -10.93 -3.73
C THR A 86 1.25 -11.57 -2.35
N LEU A 87 0.19 -11.72 -1.57
CA LEU A 87 0.26 -12.29 -0.21
C LEU A 87 0.48 -13.80 -0.19
N GLN A 88 0.07 -14.52 -1.23
CA GLN A 88 0.31 -15.96 -1.34
C GLN A 88 1.79 -16.34 -1.19
N GLN A 89 2.70 -15.54 -1.77
CA GLN A 89 4.15 -15.73 -1.61
C GLN A 89 4.58 -15.72 -0.15
N LEU A 90 3.98 -14.84 0.65
CA LEU A 90 4.29 -14.76 2.08
C LEU A 90 3.80 -16.00 2.82
N TYR A 91 2.61 -16.49 2.48
CA TYR A 91 2.00 -17.65 3.12
C TYR A 91 2.78 -18.93 2.83
N GLU A 92 3.22 -19.10 1.58
CA GLU A 92 4.11 -20.18 1.17
C GLU A 92 5.47 -20.11 1.87
N ALA A 93 6.06 -18.91 1.94
CA ALA A 93 7.33 -18.70 2.63
C ALA A 93 7.21 -19.03 4.13
N SER A 94 6.13 -18.60 4.80
CA SER A 94 5.91 -18.93 6.22
C SER A 94 5.68 -20.42 6.46
N ALA A 95 4.96 -21.11 5.57
CA ALA A 95 4.71 -22.55 5.69
C ALA A 95 5.99 -23.39 5.50
N SER A 96 6.99 -22.85 4.82
CA SER A 96 8.29 -23.52 4.61
C SER A 96 9.27 -23.41 5.79
N GLU A 97 8.89 -22.72 6.89
CA GLU A 97 9.74 -22.44 8.06
C GLU A 97 11.13 -21.89 7.70
N ASN A 98 11.22 -21.16 6.59
CA ASN A 98 12.48 -20.63 6.10
C ASN A 98 12.87 -19.35 6.86
N ASN A 99 14.02 -19.37 7.54
CA ASN A 99 14.61 -18.24 8.26
C ASN A 99 15.09 -17.09 7.34
N SER A 100 14.96 -17.22 6.01
CA SER A 100 15.29 -16.17 5.04
C SER A 100 14.12 -15.24 4.72
N THR A 101 12.96 -15.40 5.36
CA THR A 101 11.79 -14.53 5.16
C THR A 101 11.37 -13.87 6.46
N ALA A 102 11.19 -12.55 6.42
CA ALA A 102 10.62 -11.76 7.49
C ALA A 102 9.29 -11.12 7.02
N TYR A 103 8.33 -11.00 7.93
CA TYR A 103 7.09 -10.29 7.66
C TYR A 103 6.51 -9.63 8.90
N LEU A 104 5.74 -8.57 8.65
CA LEU A 104 5.03 -7.81 9.65
C LEU A 104 3.71 -7.34 9.06
N ILE A 105 2.60 -7.74 9.67
CA ILE A 105 1.25 -7.37 9.27
C ILE A 105 0.59 -6.58 10.40
N TYR A 106 0.13 -5.39 10.04
CA TYR A 106 -0.34 -4.40 11.01
C TYR A 106 -1.61 -3.69 10.53
N ASN A 107 -2.24 -2.96 11.44
CA ASN A 107 -3.26 -1.97 11.13
C ASN A 107 -2.96 -0.66 11.86
N ASP A 108 -3.63 0.40 11.42
CA ASP A 108 -3.53 1.77 11.93
C ASP A 108 -4.23 1.94 13.31
N GLY A 109 -4.71 0.86 13.93
CA GLY A 109 -5.33 0.89 15.24
C GLY A 109 -4.34 1.34 16.32
N VAL A 110 -4.79 2.18 17.26
CA VAL A 110 -3.95 2.60 18.38
C VAL A 110 -3.63 1.37 19.25
N PRO A 111 -2.35 1.04 19.50
CA PRO A 111 -1.98 -0.10 20.34
C PRO A 111 -2.68 -0.05 21.70
N LYS A 112 -3.16 -1.20 22.20
CA LYS A 112 -3.82 -1.36 23.52
C LYS A 112 -5.15 -0.62 23.73
N SER A 113 -5.66 0.16 22.75
CA SER A 113 -6.90 0.95 22.89
C SER A 113 -8.19 0.16 22.63
N VAL A 114 -8.11 -0.95 21.89
CA VAL A 114 -9.22 -1.84 21.55
C VAL A 114 -8.67 -3.25 21.40
N ASN A 115 -9.45 -4.28 21.77
CA ASN A 115 -9.21 -5.65 21.32
C ASN A 115 -9.41 -5.72 19.80
N TYR A 116 -8.45 -5.21 19.02
CA TYR A 116 -8.46 -5.28 17.56
C TYR A 116 -8.34 -6.74 17.15
N ASN A 117 -9.50 -7.32 16.83
CA ASN A 117 -9.62 -8.68 16.31
C ASN A 117 -9.01 -8.74 14.89
N ARG A 118 -8.33 -9.86 14.54
CA ARG A 118 -7.83 -10.16 13.17
C ARG A 118 -8.88 -9.89 12.08
N LYS A 119 -10.18 -9.94 12.42
CA LYS A 119 -11.33 -9.59 11.56
C LYS A 119 -11.33 -8.16 10.98
N TYR A 120 -10.59 -7.22 11.57
CA TYR A 120 -10.55 -5.82 11.09
C TYR A 120 -9.42 -5.55 10.08
N GLY A 121 -8.44 -6.46 9.95
CA GLY A 121 -7.39 -6.35 8.94
C GLY A 121 -7.92 -6.61 7.53
N HIS A 122 -7.36 -5.91 6.53
CA HIS A 122 -7.71 -6.12 5.11
C HIS A 122 -7.01 -7.33 4.48
N SER A 123 -6.16 -8.02 5.24
CA SER A 123 -5.45 -9.25 4.90
C SER A 123 -5.44 -10.18 6.11
N LYS A 124 -5.65 -11.48 5.90
CA LYS A 124 -5.54 -12.48 6.98
C LYS A 124 -4.09 -12.89 7.25
N VAL A 125 -3.90 -13.53 8.41
CA VAL A 125 -2.61 -14.06 8.84
C VAL A 125 -2.21 -15.28 7.98
N PRO A 126 -0.90 -15.58 7.86
CA PRO A 126 -0.43 -16.61 6.93
C PRO A 126 -1.03 -18.01 7.09
N GLU A 127 -1.33 -18.43 8.32
CA GLU A 127 -1.92 -19.74 8.62
C GLU A 127 -3.35 -19.92 8.06
N GLU A 128 -4.07 -18.83 7.82
CA GLU A 128 -5.48 -18.86 7.38
C GLU A 128 -5.63 -18.69 5.86
N GLY A 129 -4.53 -18.45 5.14
CA GLY A 129 -4.52 -18.11 3.72
C GLY A 129 -5.17 -16.76 3.40
N TYR A 130 -5.32 -16.47 2.10
CA TYR A 130 -5.86 -15.19 1.66
C TYR A 130 -7.38 -15.13 1.79
N ASP A 131 -7.89 -14.07 2.42
CA ASP A 131 -9.29 -13.68 2.40
C ASP A 131 -9.41 -12.16 2.51
N TYR A 132 -10.52 -11.63 2.02
CA TYR A 132 -10.86 -10.22 2.12
C TYR A 132 -12.09 -10.03 3.01
N PRO A 133 -12.00 -9.23 4.09
CA PRO A 133 -13.03 -9.21 5.12
C PRO A 133 -14.38 -8.73 4.57
N PRO A 134 -15.52 -9.34 4.95
CA PRO A 134 -16.84 -8.88 4.54
C PRO A 134 -17.11 -7.40 4.88
N THR A 135 -16.54 -6.91 6.00
CA THR A 135 -16.62 -5.50 6.41
C THR A 135 -15.94 -4.55 5.44
N GLY A 136 -14.93 -5.02 4.70
CA GLY A 136 -14.22 -4.25 3.68
C GLY A 136 -15.02 -4.03 2.39
N ARG A 137 -16.16 -4.72 2.18
CA ARG A 137 -16.92 -4.62 0.92
C ARG A 137 -17.66 -3.29 0.77
N ARG A 138 -18.08 -2.69 1.88
CA ARG A 138 -19.06 -1.59 1.88
C ARG A 138 -18.57 -0.34 1.15
N ASN A 139 -17.35 0.11 1.46
CA ASN A 139 -16.84 1.41 1.03
C ASN A 139 -15.71 1.26 0.02
N GLY A 140 -15.42 2.32 -0.73
CA GLY A 140 -14.22 2.41 -1.56
C GLY A 140 -12.95 2.24 -0.72
N GLN A 141 -11.88 1.73 -1.33
CA GLN A 141 -10.58 1.61 -0.66
C GLN A 141 -9.48 1.65 -1.72
N ALA A 142 -8.42 2.41 -1.46
CA ALA A 142 -7.23 2.42 -2.29
C ALA A 142 -6.04 1.79 -1.55
N GLY A 143 -5.09 1.28 -2.33
CA GLY A 143 -3.83 0.77 -1.79
C GLY A 143 -2.72 0.79 -2.83
N ILE A 144 -1.51 0.57 -2.36
CA ILE A 144 -0.31 0.47 -3.18
C ILE A 144 0.58 -0.65 -2.66
N CYS A 145 1.15 -1.42 -3.58
CA CYS A 145 2.23 -2.36 -3.34
C CYS A 145 3.48 -1.83 -4.03
N ILE A 146 4.63 -1.87 -3.35
CA ILE A 146 5.92 -1.50 -3.91
C ILE A 146 6.92 -2.60 -3.60
N THR A 147 7.62 -3.08 -4.63
CA THR A 147 8.72 -4.03 -4.49
C THR A 147 9.97 -3.27 -4.12
N PHE A 148 10.51 -3.52 -2.93
CA PHE A 148 11.75 -2.90 -2.45
C PHE A 148 12.94 -3.86 -2.49
N LYS A 149 14.16 -3.33 -2.56
CA LYS A 149 15.37 -4.08 -2.22
C LYS A 149 15.57 -4.07 -0.70
N TYR A 150 16.28 -5.08 -0.17
CA TYR A 150 16.48 -5.23 1.27
C TYR A 150 17.10 -3.99 1.93
N ASN A 151 18.01 -3.29 1.25
CA ASN A 151 18.64 -2.06 1.75
C ASN A 151 17.68 -0.89 2.01
N GLN A 152 16.41 -0.97 1.61
CA GLN A 152 15.40 0.03 1.95
C GLN A 152 14.75 -0.24 3.31
N TYR A 153 14.89 -1.45 3.86
CA TYR A 153 14.13 -1.88 5.03
C TYR A 153 14.60 -1.23 6.33
N GLU A 154 15.85 -0.77 6.45
CA GLU A 154 16.31 0.03 7.60
C GLU A 154 15.54 1.36 7.70
N ALA A 155 15.30 2.02 6.57
CA ALA A 155 14.49 3.23 6.51
C ALA A 155 13.00 2.94 6.78
N ILE A 156 12.49 1.79 6.33
CA ILE A 156 11.10 1.36 6.60
C ILE A 156 10.93 1.00 8.08
N ASP A 157 11.92 0.32 8.67
CA ASP A 157 11.99 -0.04 10.10
C ASP A 157 11.89 1.22 10.97
N SER A 158 12.69 2.23 10.66
CA SER A 158 12.63 3.54 11.32
C SER A 158 11.26 4.23 11.16
N GLN A 159 10.60 4.08 10.01
CA GLN A 159 9.26 4.64 9.80
C GLN A 159 8.17 3.91 10.58
N LEU A 160 8.28 2.58 10.72
CA LEU A 160 7.34 1.79 11.51
C LEU A 160 7.42 2.13 13.01
N LEU A 161 8.59 2.51 13.50
CA LEU A 161 8.72 3.06 14.86
C LEU A 161 7.84 4.32 15.04
N VAL A 162 7.85 5.22 14.06
CA VAL A 162 7.05 6.46 14.10
C VAL A 162 5.55 6.17 13.97
N TYR A 163 5.18 5.24 13.09
CA TYR A 163 3.80 4.76 12.98
C TYR A 163 3.30 4.07 14.25
N ASN A 164 4.18 3.38 14.98
CA ASN A 164 3.84 2.54 16.12
C ASN A 164 2.50 1.78 15.92
N PRO A 165 2.36 1.03 14.82
CA PRO A 165 1.07 0.48 14.45
C PRO A 165 0.72 -0.72 15.32
N ASN A 166 -0.57 -1.08 15.34
CA ASN A 166 -0.99 -2.31 16.01
C ASN A 166 -0.67 -3.53 15.12
N ILE A 167 0.40 -4.24 15.47
CA ILE A 167 0.84 -5.47 14.82
C ILE A 167 -0.01 -6.64 15.32
N TYR A 168 -0.61 -7.38 14.40
CA TYR A 168 -1.45 -8.54 14.73
C TYR A 168 -0.88 -9.87 14.24
N SER A 169 0.15 -9.83 13.41
CA SER A 169 0.91 -11.01 12.99
C SER A 169 2.28 -10.60 12.48
N CYS A 170 3.33 -11.27 12.92
CA CYS A 170 4.66 -11.07 12.38
C CYS A 170 5.56 -12.28 12.63
N SER A 171 6.62 -12.38 11.84
CA SER A 171 7.74 -13.29 12.03
C SER A 171 9.00 -12.59 11.54
N ILE A 172 9.93 -12.31 12.45
CA ILE A 172 11.19 -11.64 12.14
C ILE A 172 12.33 -12.53 12.65
N PRO A 173 12.91 -13.42 11.81
CA PRO A 173 14.02 -14.28 12.21
C PRO A 173 15.23 -13.48 12.73
N VAL A 174 16.02 -14.09 13.62
CA VAL A 174 17.18 -13.46 14.28
C VAL A 174 18.21 -12.93 13.28
N THR A 175 18.31 -13.54 12.11
CA THR A 175 19.16 -13.10 11.00
C THR A 175 18.90 -11.67 10.54
N PHE A 176 17.69 -11.12 10.80
CA PHE A 176 17.32 -9.75 10.45
C PHE A 176 17.50 -8.73 11.59
N HIS A 177 17.80 -9.17 12.81
CA HIS A 177 17.78 -8.30 14.00
C HIS A 177 18.95 -7.32 14.06
N MET A 178 20.02 -7.58 13.29
CA MET A 178 21.17 -6.69 13.22
C MET A 178 20.87 -5.41 12.45
N GLU A 179 20.07 -5.49 11.36
CA GLU A 179 19.68 -4.31 10.58
C GLU A 179 18.28 -3.78 10.90
N LEU A 180 17.33 -4.65 11.26
CA LEU A 180 15.94 -4.27 11.57
C LEU A 180 15.76 -4.26 13.09
N ILE A 181 16.04 -3.13 13.73
CA ILE A 181 16.05 -3.04 15.20
C ILE A 181 14.63 -2.85 15.74
N HIS A 182 13.79 -2.06 15.06
CA HIS A 182 12.49 -1.66 15.57
C HIS A 182 11.39 -2.70 15.28
N MET A 183 11.42 -3.36 14.12
CA MET A 183 10.43 -4.37 13.74
C MET A 183 10.36 -5.54 14.74
N PRO A 184 11.47 -6.15 15.21
CA PRO A 184 11.44 -7.15 16.28
C PRO A 184 10.87 -6.60 17.60
N GLN A 185 11.20 -5.36 17.96
CA GLN A 185 10.68 -4.72 19.19
C GLN A 185 9.17 -4.52 19.12
N LEU A 186 8.68 -3.99 18.00
CA LEU A 186 7.26 -3.80 17.75
C LEU A 186 6.52 -5.15 17.72
N CYS A 187 7.12 -6.18 17.11
CA CYS A 187 6.63 -7.55 17.13
C CYS A 187 6.47 -8.12 18.55
N ALA A 188 7.41 -7.81 19.43
CA ALA A 188 7.35 -8.19 20.85
C ALA A 188 6.36 -7.33 21.67
N GLY A 189 5.66 -6.38 21.06
CA GLY A 189 4.76 -5.45 21.74
C GLY A 189 5.47 -4.46 22.67
N SER A 190 6.78 -4.29 22.47
CA SER A 190 7.61 -3.37 23.25
C SER A 190 7.44 -1.94 22.75
N SER A 191 7.41 -0.97 23.67
CA SER A 191 7.34 0.45 23.35
C SER A 191 8.73 1.09 23.40
N SER A 192 9.06 1.93 22.43
CA SER A 192 10.22 2.83 22.53
C SER A 192 9.89 4.05 23.40
N SER A 193 10.86 4.52 24.18
CA SER A 193 10.71 5.66 25.09
C SER A 193 10.71 7.01 24.38
N GLU A 194 11.31 7.10 23.18
CA GLU A 194 11.39 8.33 22.39
C GLU A 194 11.00 8.06 20.93
N ILE A 195 9.77 8.43 20.58
CA ILE A 195 9.26 8.38 19.19
C ILE A 195 9.17 9.82 18.68
N PRO A 196 9.81 10.17 17.54
CA PRO A 196 9.72 11.52 17.01
C PRO A 196 8.27 11.84 16.61
N GLY A 197 7.89 13.13 16.73
CA GLY A 197 6.56 13.58 16.32
C GLY A 197 6.25 13.31 14.85
N ARG A 198 7.27 13.43 14.01
CA ARG A 198 7.17 13.18 12.57
C ARG A 198 8.53 12.86 11.95
N HIS A 199 8.53 12.12 10.85
CA HIS A 199 9.73 11.77 10.11
C HIS A 199 9.44 11.64 8.61
N LEU A 200 10.32 12.20 7.77
CA LEU A 200 10.26 12.12 6.31
C LEU A 200 11.49 11.40 5.80
N THR A 201 11.29 10.36 5.01
CA THR A 201 12.37 9.66 4.31
C THR A 201 12.07 9.49 2.83
N THR A 202 13.09 9.14 2.05
CA THR A 202 12.96 8.76 0.64
C THR A 202 13.24 7.27 0.51
N LEU A 203 12.31 6.56 -0.13
CA LEU A 203 12.44 5.15 -0.49
C LEU A 203 12.61 5.02 -2.00
N GLN A 204 13.25 3.94 -2.42
CA GLN A 204 13.44 3.62 -3.82
C GLN A 204 13.00 2.18 -4.10
N SER A 205 12.08 1.99 -5.05
CA SER A 205 11.67 0.66 -5.49
C SER A 205 12.81 -0.13 -6.14
N ALA A 206 12.59 -1.41 -6.37
CA ALA A 206 13.59 -2.31 -6.95
C ALA A 206 14.07 -1.87 -8.33
N GLN A 207 13.21 -1.22 -9.12
CA GLN A 207 13.54 -0.65 -10.44
C GLN A 207 13.88 0.85 -10.39
N GLY A 208 14.04 1.44 -9.19
CA GLY A 208 14.61 2.77 -9.04
C GLY A 208 13.61 3.92 -8.92
N GLN A 209 12.31 3.66 -8.90
CA GLN A 209 11.29 4.69 -8.71
C GLN A 209 11.35 5.25 -7.29
N LYS A 210 11.42 6.57 -7.16
CA LYS A 210 11.51 7.26 -5.87
C LYS A 210 10.13 7.52 -5.27
N PHE A 211 10.05 7.34 -3.96
CA PHE A 211 8.87 7.61 -3.14
C PHE A 211 9.30 8.42 -1.92
N LEU A 212 8.52 9.43 -1.55
CA LEU A 212 8.64 10.07 -0.24
C LEU A 212 7.72 9.34 0.73
N HIS A 213 8.20 9.04 1.92
CA HIS A 213 7.40 8.41 2.96
C HIS A 213 7.30 9.39 4.14
N PHE A 214 6.10 9.92 4.35
CA PHE A 214 5.76 10.77 5.49
C PHE A 214 5.25 9.91 6.62
N ALA A 215 5.81 10.06 7.81
CA ALA A 215 5.28 9.41 9.00
C ALA A 215 5.09 10.40 10.14
N LYS A 216 3.96 10.27 10.85
CA LYS A 216 3.68 10.98 12.09
C LYS A 216 3.35 10.00 13.21
N SER A 217 3.71 10.39 14.43
CA SER A 217 3.21 9.74 15.65
C SER A 217 1.98 10.48 16.18
N ASP A 218 1.37 9.92 17.23
CA ASP A 218 0.23 10.47 17.94
C ASP A 218 0.51 11.81 18.64
N SER A 219 1.79 12.18 18.81
CA SER A 219 2.21 13.48 19.35
C SER A 219 2.13 14.63 18.32
N PHE A 220 2.06 14.34 17.03
CA PHE A 220 1.82 15.36 16.00
C PHE A 220 0.32 15.55 15.77
N LEU A 221 -0.25 16.56 16.42
CA LEU A 221 -1.71 16.75 16.49
C LEU A 221 -2.31 17.49 15.29
N ASP A 222 -1.50 18.17 14.50
CA ASP A 222 -1.99 18.95 13.36
C ASP A 222 -2.50 18.08 12.21
N ASP A 223 -3.36 18.67 11.37
CA ASP A 223 -3.78 18.08 10.09
C ASP A 223 -2.55 17.83 9.21
N ILE A 224 -2.13 16.55 9.13
CA ILE A 224 -0.93 16.15 8.38
C ILE A 224 -0.93 16.66 6.94
N PHE A 225 -2.09 16.77 6.30
CA PHE A 225 -2.19 17.25 4.93
C PHE A 225 -1.88 18.74 4.85
N ALA A 226 -2.58 19.55 5.64
CA ALA A 226 -2.48 21.01 5.58
C ALA A 226 -1.20 21.53 6.24
N ALA A 227 -0.88 21.04 7.43
CA ALA A 227 0.25 21.50 8.23
C ALA A 227 1.60 20.98 7.73
N TRP A 228 1.62 19.85 7.01
CA TRP A 228 2.88 19.24 6.60
C TRP A 228 2.99 18.82 5.14
N ILE A 229 2.17 17.89 4.63
CA ILE A 229 2.37 17.32 3.29
C ILE A 229 2.29 18.41 2.21
N ALA A 230 1.24 19.25 2.22
CA ALA A 230 1.08 20.32 1.24
C ALA A 230 2.25 21.32 1.28
N GLN A 231 2.70 21.67 2.49
CA GLN A 231 3.79 22.63 2.67
C GLN A 231 5.15 22.05 2.25
N GLN A 232 5.41 20.79 2.60
CA GLN A 232 6.63 20.09 2.25
C GLN A 232 6.75 19.86 0.74
N LEU A 233 5.66 19.46 0.10
CA LEU A 233 5.61 19.22 -1.36
C LEU A 233 5.48 20.52 -2.17
N LYS A 234 5.25 21.65 -1.49
CA LYS A 234 5.08 22.98 -2.07
C LYS A 234 4.00 23.02 -3.15
N THR A 235 2.85 22.41 -2.87
CA THR A 235 1.73 22.32 -3.81
C THR A 235 0.39 22.29 -3.08
N HIS A 236 -0.62 22.89 -3.70
CA HIS A 236 -2.01 22.64 -3.29
C HIS A 236 -2.37 21.17 -3.47
N LEU A 237 -3.19 20.63 -2.59
CA LEU A 237 -3.63 19.23 -2.62
C LEU A 237 -5.15 19.12 -2.77
N LEU A 238 -5.58 18.15 -3.57
CA LEU A 238 -6.92 17.59 -3.55
C LEU A 238 -6.87 16.29 -2.76
N THR A 239 -7.65 16.20 -1.67
CA THR A 239 -7.54 15.12 -0.69
C THR A 239 -8.85 14.36 -0.58
N GLU A 240 -8.78 13.04 -0.75
CA GLU A 240 -9.85 12.08 -0.48
C GLU A 240 -9.56 11.38 0.84
N THR A 241 -10.52 11.45 1.76
CA THR A 241 -10.54 10.69 3.01
C THR A 241 -11.99 10.46 3.39
N TRP A 242 -12.23 9.52 4.31
CA TRP A 242 -13.59 9.19 4.71
C TRP A 242 -14.31 10.37 5.36
N GLN A 243 -15.23 10.97 4.61
CA GLN A 243 -15.96 12.18 5.03
C GLN A 243 -17.33 11.83 5.58
N ARG A 244 -17.37 11.55 6.88
CA ARG A 244 -18.62 11.39 7.63
C ARG A 244 -19.11 12.75 8.08
N LYS A 245 -20.33 13.11 7.69
CA LYS A 245 -21.00 14.38 8.04
C LYS A 245 -20.73 14.80 9.50
N ARG A 246 -20.18 16.01 9.70
CA ARG A 246 -19.79 16.63 10.99
C ARG A 246 -18.58 16.00 11.68
N GLN A 247 -17.79 15.17 10.99
CA GLN A 247 -16.56 14.58 11.53
C GLN A 247 -15.34 14.93 10.68
N GLU A 248 -15.52 15.59 9.55
CA GLU A 248 -14.50 16.01 8.62
C GLU A 248 -13.97 17.42 8.94
N LEU A 249 -12.68 17.64 8.73
CA LEU A 249 -12.12 19.00 8.67
C LEU A 249 -12.53 19.65 7.34
N PRO A 250 -12.89 20.94 7.29
CA PRO A 250 -13.19 21.64 6.04
C PRO A 250 -11.94 21.81 5.17
N SER A 251 -12.12 22.10 3.89
CA SER A 251 -11.02 22.59 3.04
C SER A 251 -10.28 23.75 3.73
N ASN A 252 -8.95 23.74 3.67
CA ASN A 252 -8.10 24.66 4.43
C ASN A 252 -7.24 25.48 3.47
N CYS A 253 -7.45 26.80 3.49
CA CYS A 253 -6.68 27.78 2.72
C CYS A 253 -5.96 28.81 3.63
N SER A 254 -5.75 28.46 4.91
CA SER A 254 -5.12 29.37 5.88
C SER A 254 -3.58 29.36 5.81
N LEU A 255 -3.00 28.40 5.09
CA LEU A 255 -1.54 28.23 4.90
C LEU A 255 -1.17 28.42 3.42
N PRO A 256 0.10 28.69 3.08
CA PRO A 256 0.51 28.99 1.69
C PRO A 256 0.09 27.93 0.65
N HIS A 257 0.15 26.64 1.03
CA HIS A 257 -0.30 25.55 0.17
C HIS A 257 -1.60 24.95 0.69
N HIS A 258 -2.70 25.30 0.02
CA HIS A 258 -4.07 24.89 0.38
C HIS A 258 -4.35 23.38 0.23
N VAL A 259 -5.31 22.89 1.01
CA VAL A 259 -5.84 21.53 0.94
C VAL A 259 -7.35 21.57 0.73
N TYR A 260 -7.82 20.93 -0.33
CA TYR A 260 -9.22 20.84 -0.71
C TYR A 260 -9.76 19.43 -0.53
N ASN A 261 -10.96 19.30 0.04
CA ASN A 261 -11.62 18.01 0.17
C ASN A 261 -12.29 17.60 -1.15
N ILE A 262 -11.91 16.45 -1.69
CA ILE A 262 -12.65 15.78 -2.76
C ILE A 262 -14.01 15.33 -2.18
N LYS A 263 -15.10 15.51 -2.90
CA LYS A 263 -16.47 15.17 -2.43
C LYS A 263 -17.13 14.06 -3.25
N ALA A 264 -16.63 13.83 -4.47
CA ALA A 264 -17.13 12.79 -5.35
C ALA A 264 -16.01 12.20 -6.23
N ILE A 265 -16.06 10.88 -6.37
CA ILE A 265 -15.13 10.06 -7.13
C ILE A 265 -15.77 9.55 -8.41
N LYS A 266 -15.17 9.87 -9.54
CA LYS A 266 -15.57 9.43 -10.89
C LYS A 266 -14.93 8.09 -11.22
N ILE A 267 -15.76 7.13 -11.62
CA ILE A 267 -15.31 5.81 -12.12
C ILE A 267 -15.45 5.72 -13.64
N SER A 268 -16.52 6.27 -14.19
CA SER A 268 -16.72 6.37 -15.64
C SER A 268 -17.57 7.60 -15.97
N ARG A 269 -17.92 7.79 -17.26
CA ARG A 269 -18.77 8.91 -17.69
C ARG A 269 -20.13 8.96 -16.98
N HIS A 270 -20.70 7.80 -16.67
CA HIS A 270 -22.04 7.68 -16.06
C HIS A 270 -21.99 7.05 -14.66
N SER A 271 -20.80 6.95 -14.06
CA SER A 271 -20.60 6.24 -12.80
C SER A 271 -19.69 7.05 -11.88
N TYR A 272 -20.20 7.40 -10.72
CA TYR A 272 -19.46 8.03 -9.64
C TYR A 272 -20.04 7.59 -8.28
N PHE A 273 -19.35 7.94 -7.19
CA PHE A 273 -19.85 7.79 -5.84
C PHE A 273 -19.34 8.94 -4.95
N SER A 274 -20.00 9.15 -3.81
CA SER A 274 -19.60 10.19 -2.86
C SER A 274 -18.45 9.72 -1.97
N SER A 275 -17.57 10.65 -1.57
CA SER A 275 -16.53 10.42 -0.54
C SER A 275 -17.08 9.93 0.80
N TYR A 276 -18.39 10.09 1.06
CA TYR A 276 -19.06 9.46 2.21
C TYR A 276 -19.01 7.93 2.16
N GLN A 277 -19.00 7.36 0.95
CA GLN A 277 -18.94 5.92 0.67
C GLN A 277 -17.51 5.44 0.41
N ASP A 278 -16.50 6.24 0.74
CA ASP A 278 -15.10 5.93 0.47
C ASP A 278 -14.27 5.92 1.76
N HIS A 279 -13.48 4.87 1.94
CA HIS A 279 -12.49 4.75 3.01
C HIS A 279 -11.06 4.93 2.51
N ALA A 280 -10.87 5.10 1.19
CA ALA A 280 -9.59 5.43 0.59
C ALA A 280 -9.06 6.74 1.17
N LYS A 281 -7.73 6.79 1.32
CA LYS A 281 -7.03 7.93 1.89
C LYS A 281 -5.87 8.24 0.97
N TRP A 282 -6.06 9.28 0.17
CA TRP A 282 -5.07 9.69 -0.80
C TRP A 282 -5.22 11.17 -1.11
N CYS A 283 -4.16 11.76 -1.64
CA CYS A 283 -4.22 13.11 -2.18
C CYS A 283 -3.40 13.23 -3.45
N ILE A 284 -3.73 14.22 -4.27
CA ILE A 284 -2.97 14.58 -5.45
C ILE A 284 -2.68 16.06 -5.47
N SER A 285 -1.60 16.46 -6.15
CA SER A 285 -1.37 17.86 -6.43
C SER A 285 -2.46 18.45 -7.33
N HIS A 286 -2.88 19.68 -7.05
CA HIS A 286 -3.89 20.39 -7.85
C HIS A 286 -3.47 20.46 -9.33
N LYS A 287 -4.45 20.44 -10.24
CA LYS A 287 -4.19 20.53 -11.68
C LYS A 287 -3.47 21.84 -12.00
N GLY A 288 -2.44 21.77 -12.86
CA GLY A 288 -1.66 22.93 -13.31
C GLY A 288 -0.42 23.23 -12.47
N THR A 289 -0.12 22.45 -11.43
CA THR A 289 1.14 22.56 -10.68
C THR A 289 2.29 21.87 -11.44
N LYS A 290 3.51 22.39 -11.31
CA LYS A 290 4.70 21.82 -11.99
C LYS A 290 5.06 20.43 -11.46
N ASN A 291 4.79 20.17 -10.18
CA ASN A 291 5.12 18.93 -9.51
C ASN A 291 3.86 18.09 -9.30
N HIS A 292 3.68 17.10 -10.18
CA HIS A 292 2.57 16.15 -10.11
C HIS A 292 2.81 15.12 -9.01
N TRP A 293 2.11 15.25 -7.88
CA TRP A 293 2.23 14.34 -6.75
C TRP A 293 0.99 13.48 -6.60
N THR A 294 1.17 12.23 -6.17
CA THR A 294 0.12 11.38 -5.60
C THR A 294 0.62 10.77 -4.32
N CYS A 295 -0.17 10.86 -3.26
CA CYS A 295 0.10 10.27 -1.95
C CYS A 295 -1.02 9.30 -1.58
N ILE A 296 -0.68 8.13 -1.05
CA ILE A 296 -1.63 7.12 -0.59
C ILE A 296 -1.22 6.73 0.84
N GLY A 297 -2.19 6.61 1.75
CA GLY A 297 -1.89 6.42 3.17
C GLY A 297 -3.05 5.88 3.99
N ASP A 298 -2.98 6.10 5.29
CA ASP A 298 -3.79 5.43 6.31
C ASP A 298 -4.56 6.40 7.24
N LEU A 299 -4.32 7.71 7.17
CA LEU A 299 -5.01 8.70 8.00
C LEU A 299 -6.18 9.43 7.32
N ASN A 300 -7.32 9.49 8.02
CA ASN A 300 -8.44 10.33 7.60
C ASN A 300 -8.22 11.78 8.03
N ARG A 301 -8.85 12.73 7.32
CA ARG A 301 -8.79 14.16 7.64
C ARG A 301 -9.94 14.54 8.61
N SER A 302 -9.75 14.20 9.88
CA SER A 302 -10.77 14.35 10.93
C SER A 302 -10.15 14.77 12.27
N PRO A 303 -10.82 15.61 13.09
CA PRO A 303 -10.35 15.94 14.45
C PRO A 303 -10.14 14.69 15.32
N TYR A 304 -10.96 13.66 15.13
CA TYR A 304 -10.88 12.40 15.89
C TYR A 304 -9.68 11.52 15.51
N GLN A 305 -8.94 11.91 14.48
CA GLN A 305 -7.77 11.17 13.97
C GLN A 305 -6.46 11.90 14.26
N ALA A 306 -6.51 13.08 14.90
CA ALA A 306 -5.33 13.87 15.29
C ALA A 306 -4.36 13.05 16.15
N PHE A 307 -4.90 12.27 17.10
CA PHE A 307 -4.15 11.42 18.03
C PHE A 307 -3.77 10.05 17.47
N ARG A 308 -3.90 9.84 16.15
CA ARG A 308 -3.48 8.59 15.50
C ARG A 308 -2.15 8.80 14.80
N SER A 309 -1.23 7.88 15.06
CA SER A 309 -0.05 7.68 14.24
C SER A 309 -0.44 7.13 12.86
N GLY A 310 0.41 7.38 11.87
CA GLY A 310 0.20 6.94 10.49
C GLY A 310 0.95 7.83 9.51
N GLY A 311 0.69 7.67 8.23
CA GLY A 311 1.36 8.44 7.20
C GLY A 311 1.00 8.11 5.76
N PHE A 312 1.83 8.61 4.85
CA PHE A 312 1.56 8.62 3.42
C PHE A 312 2.82 8.33 2.63
N ILE A 313 2.69 7.46 1.64
CA ILE A 313 3.70 7.29 0.60
C ILE A 313 3.33 8.09 -0.63
N CYS A 314 4.23 9.00 -1.03
CA CYS A 314 4.03 9.97 -2.10
C CYS A 314 4.99 9.71 -3.26
N THR A 315 4.52 9.89 -4.48
CA THR A 315 5.31 9.70 -5.70
C THR A 315 5.01 10.78 -6.74
N GLN A 316 6.00 11.04 -7.60
CA GLN A 316 5.84 11.86 -8.80
C GLN A 316 5.59 11.03 -10.06
N ASN A 317 5.26 9.74 -9.93
CA ASN A 317 4.94 8.91 -11.07
C ASN A 317 3.74 9.49 -11.84
N GLN A 318 4.00 9.88 -13.09
CA GLN A 318 3.03 10.56 -13.94
C GLN A 318 1.80 9.70 -14.29
N GLN A 319 1.96 8.38 -14.37
CA GLN A 319 0.87 7.44 -14.65
C GLN A 319 -0.07 7.35 -13.46
N ILE A 320 0.48 7.17 -12.25
CA ILE A 320 -0.29 7.18 -11.00
C ILE A 320 -1.03 8.52 -10.85
N TYR A 321 -0.32 9.64 -11.05
CA TYR A 321 -0.95 10.97 -10.97
C TYR A 321 -2.12 11.12 -11.94
N ARG A 322 -1.94 10.79 -13.22
CA ARG A 322 -3.02 10.89 -14.22
C ARG A 322 -4.19 9.99 -13.88
N ALA A 323 -3.92 8.79 -13.36
CA ALA A 323 -4.93 7.84 -12.97
C ALA A 323 -5.77 8.39 -11.81
N PHE A 324 -5.16 8.86 -10.73
CA PHE A 324 -5.88 9.44 -9.58
C PHE A 324 -6.53 10.79 -9.91
N GLN A 325 -5.90 11.63 -10.74
CA GLN A 325 -6.53 12.86 -11.24
C GLN A 325 -7.83 12.55 -11.99
N GLY A 326 -7.84 11.51 -12.81
CA GLY A 326 -9.04 11.08 -13.55
C GLY A 326 -10.21 10.64 -12.66
N LEU A 327 -9.94 10.33 -11.39
CA LEU A 327 -10.95 9.96 -10.39
C LEU A 327 -11.63 11.17 -9.75
N VAL A 328 -11.05 12.37 -9.81
CA VAL A 328 -11.66 13.54 -9.16
C VAL A 328 -12.85 14.03 -9.98
N LEU A 329 -14.07 13.91 -9.43
CA LEU A 329 -15.27 14.48 -10.04
C LEU A 329 -15.55 15.90 -9.55
N TYR A 330 -15.53 16.07 -8.23
CA TYR A 330 -15.87 17.31 -7.55
C TYR A 330 -15.08 17.43 -6.25
N TYR A 331 -14.62 18.64 -5.94
CA TYR A 331 -14.00 18.99 -4.67
C TYR A 331 -14.58 20.31 -4.14
N GLU A 332 -14.57 20.46 -2.83
CA GLU A 332 -15.06 21.64 -2.12
C GLU A 332 -13.97 22.70 -2.00
N ASN A 333 -14.25 23.92 -2.45
CA ASN A 333 -13.36 25.06 -2.25
C ASN A 333 -13.35 25.49 -0.77
N CYS A 334 -12.37 26.32 -0.40
CA CYS A 334 -12.43 27.03 0.87
C CYS A 334 -13.54 28.08 0.82
N ASN A 335 -14.17 28.31 1.96
CA ASN A 335 -15.17 29.37 2.13
C ASN A 335 -14.53 30.75 2.20
#